data_AF-A0A4U2DK17-F1
#
_entry.id   AF-A0A4U2DK17-F1
#
_cell.length_a   1.000
_cell.length_b   1.000
_cell.length_c   1.000
_cell.angle_alpha   90.00
_cell.angle_beta   90.00
_cell.angle_gamma   90.00
#
_symmetry.space_group_name_H-M   'P 1'
#
loop_
_entity.id
_entity.type
_entity.pdbx_description
1 polymer ?
#
loop_
_entity_poly.entity_id
_entity_poly.type
_entity_poly.pdbx_seq_one_letter_code
_entity_poly.pdbx_strand_id
1 'polypeptide(L)'
;MKNVKPIDNFNYLFPELTCKQYKVLEMYASGSPQKQLSIQLDLSIDTVKEHLLLIKKKLGCQNTLEIRYVYLSRLMGVIALRMINL
;
A
#
# COMPACT_ATOMS: atom_id res chain seq x y z
N MET A 1 -22.72 10.26 -7.46
CA MET A 1 -21.41 9.60 -7.30
C MET A 1 -21.68 8.15 -6.94
N LYS A 2 -21.27 7.18 -7.77
CA LYS A 2 -21.55 5.77 -7.50
C LYS A 2 -20.84 5.40 -6.19
N ASN A 3 -21.62 4.95 -5.22
CA ASN A 3 -21.14 4.42 -3.94
C ASN A 3 -20.49 3.06 -4.23
N VAL A 4 -19.25 3.10 -4.76
CA VAL A 4 -18.43 1.91 -4.91
C VAL A 4 -18.07 1.49 -3.50
N LYS A 5 -18.84 0.55 -2.92
CA LYS A 5 -18.37 -0.21 -1.76
C LYS A 5 -16.94 -0.66 -2.10
N PRO A 6 -15.90 -0.33 -1.31
CA PRO A 6 -14.55 -0.70 -1.66
C PRO A 6 -14.55 -2.23 -1.76
N ILE A 7 -14.41 -2.72 -2.98
CA ILE A 7 -14.64 -4.12 -3.29
C ILE A 7 -13.73 -5.01 -2.45
N ASP A 8 -12.57 -4.53 -2.00
CA ASP A 8 -11.77 -5.19 -0.97
C ASP A 8 -10.82 -4.17 -0.32
N ASN A 9 -10.95 -3.92 0.99
CA ASN A 9 -9.92 -3.20 1.74
C ASN A 9 -8.90 -4.22 2.25
N PHE A 10 -7.68 -4.23 1.70
CA PHE A 10 -6.65 -5.21 2.03
C PHE A 10 -5.74 -4.79 3.20
N ASN A 11 -6.15 -3.80 4.01
CA ASN A 11 -5.36 -3.33 5.16
C ASN A 11 -5.04 -4.45 6.17
N TYR A 12 -5.91 -5.46 6.30
CA TYR A 12 -5.71 -6.62 7.16
C TYR A 12 -4.51 -7.48 6.75
N LEU A 13 -4.05 -7.37 5.50
CA LEU A 13 -2.82 -8.02 5.03
C LEU A 13 -1.55 -7.35 5.58
N PHE A 14 -1.65 -6.17 6.18
CA PHE A 14 -0.52 -5.38 6.68
C PHE A 14 -0.73 -4.97 8.14
N PRO A 15 -0.85 -5.93 9.08
CA PRO A 15 -1.08 -5.64 10.50
C PRO A 15 0.05 -4.81 11.13
N GLU A 16 1.23 -4.76 10.51
CA GLU A 16 2.38 -3.99 10.96
C GLU A 16 2.21 -2.47 10.71
N LEU A 17 1.32 -2.09 9.79
CA LEU A 17 1.17 -0.72 9.31
C LEU A 17 -0.04 -0.03 9.95
N THR A 18 0.08 1.28 10.20
CA THR A 18 -1.08 2.10 10.53
C THR A 18 -1.97 2.27 9.30
N CYS A 19 -3.24 2.66 9.46
CA CYS A 19 -4.13 2.91 8.32
C CYS A 19 -3.54 3.95 7.34
N LYS A 20 -2.87 4.99 7.84
CA LYS A 20 -2.23 6.01 7.00
C LYS A 20 -1.01 5.46 6.25
N GLN A 21 -0.20 4.64 6.90
CA GLN A 21 0.92 3.94 6.26
C GLN A 21 0.45 2.96 5.19
N TYR A 22 -0.62 2.20 5.45
CA TYR A 22 -1.23 1.33 4.46
C TYR A 22 -1.71 2.11 3.23
N LYS A 23 -2.36 3.27 3.38
CA LYS A 23 -2.80 4.08 2.23
C LYS A 23 -1.65 4.64 1.41
N VAL A 24 -0.56 5.05 2.06
CA VAL A 24 0.68 5.43 1.36
C VAL A 24 1.23 4.22 0.57
N LEU A 25 1.28 3.03 1.17
CA LEU A 25 1.78 1.83 0.51
C LEU A 25 0.89 1.40 -0.67
N GLU A 26 -0.43 1.34 -0.48
CA GLU A 26 -1.42 0.96 -1.49
C GLU A 26 -1.27 1.82 -2.75
N MET A 27 -1.23 3.15 -2.58
CA MET A 27 -1.02 4.09 -3.67
C MET A 27 0.36 3.98 -4.32
N TYR A 28 1.42 3.83 -3.52
CA TYR A 28 2.77 3.70 -4.05
C TYR A 28 2.92 2.40 -4.87
N ALA A 29 2.31 1.31 -4.40
CA ALA A 29 2.36 0.01 -5.04
C ALA A 29 1.50 -0.05 -6.32
N SER A 30 0.41 0.72 -6.38
CA SER A 30 -0.38 0.90 -7.61
C SER A 30 0.31 1.76 -8.69
N GLY A 31 1.56 2.18 -8.46
CA GLY A 31 2.39 2.87 -9.44
C GLY A 31 2.36 4.38 -9.36
N SER A 32 1.68 4.98 -8.37
CA SER A 32 1.63 6.44 -8.24
C SER A 32 3.01 7.00 -7.82
N PRO A 33 3.53 8.03 -8.51
CA PRO A 33 4.75 8.73 -8.08
C PRO A 33 4.55 9.42 -6.74
N GLN A 34 5.62 9.62 -5.96
CA GLN A 34 5.54 10.25 -4.63
C GLN A 34 4.91 11.66 -4.66
N LYS A 35 5.11 12.41 -5.75
CA LYS A 35 4.46 13.72 -5.98
C LYS A 35 2.93 13.60 -6.15
N GLN A 36 2.47 12.50 -6.73
CA GLN A 36 1.03 12.24 -6.82
C GLN A 36 0.47 11.83 -5.46
N LEU A 37 1.21 11.04 -4.68
CA LEU A 37 0.85 10.70 -3.29
C LEU A 37 0.70 11.95 -2.43
N SER A 38 1.64 12.90 -2.53
CA SER A 38 1.59 14.13 -1.74
C SER A 38 0.31 14.93 -1.99
N ILE A 39 -0.13 15.00 -3.25
CA ILE A 39 -1.37 15.69 -3.64
C ILE A 39 -2.60 14.91 -3.17
N GLN A 40 -2.67 13.60 -3.44
CA GLN A 40 -3.88 12.81 -3.19
C GLN A 40 -4.10 12.49 -1.71
N LEU A 41 -3.04 12.45 -0.90
CA LEU A 41 -3.12 12.17 0.54
C LEU A 41 -3.06 13.43 1.40
N ASP A 42 -2.98 14.62 0.78
CA ASP A 42 -2.78 15.91 1.45
C ASP A 42 -1.60 15.86 2.44
N LEU A 43 -0.43 15.52 1.89
CA LEU A 43 0.83 15.36 2.63
C LEU A 43 1.93 16.17 1.96
N SER A 44 2.91 16.63 2.74
CA SER A 44 4.14 17.13 2.15
C SER A 44 4.93 15.99 1.49
N ILE A 45 5.75 16.30 0.48
CA ILE A 45 6.61 15.30 -0.17
C ILE A 45 7.55 14.62 0.83
N ASP A 46 8.03 15.35 1.84
CA ASP A 46 8.91 14.81 2.87
C ASP A 46 8.15 13.93 3.85
N THR A 47 6.89 14.25 4.16
CA THR A 47 6.01 13.34 4.92
C THR A 47 5.74 12.05 4.15
N VAL A 48 5.57 12.09 2.82
CA VAL A 48 5.46 10.87 2.00
C VAL A 48 6.74 10.02 2.08
N LYS A 49 7.92 10.65 1.95
CA LYS A 49 9.21 9.95 2.08
C LYS A 49 9.39 9.32 3.46
N GLU A 50 9.02 10.04 4.53
CA GLU A 50 9.08 9.53 5.91
C GLU A 50 8.15 8.32 6.09
N HIS A 51 6.92 8.40 5.59
CA HIS A 51 6.03 7.23 5.61
C HIS A 51 6.63 6.04 4.88
N LEU A 52 7.20 6.22 3.68
CA LEU A 52 7.83 5.13 2.92
C LEU A 52 9.05 4.56 3.67
N LEU A 53 9.85 5.40 4.34
CA LEU A 53 10.96 4.97 5.18
C LEU A 53 10.49 4.11 6.36
N LEU A 54 9.44 4.54 7.05
CA LEU A 54 8.88 3.80 8.18
C LEU A 54 8.22 2.49 7.75
N ILE A 55 7.51 2.48 6.62
CA ILE A 55 6.95 1.25 6.02
C ILE A 55 8.07 0.27 5.69
N LYS A 56 9.14 0.76 5.04
CA LYS A 56 10.33 -0.03 4.73
C LYS A 56 10.94 -0.69 5.96
N LYS A 57 11.11 0.07 7.05
CA LYS A 57 11.60 -0.47 8.34
C LYS A 57 10.65 -1.53 8.91
N LYS A 58 9.35 -1.27 8.92
CA LYS A 58 8.33 -2.19 9.47
C LYS A 58 8.20 -3.49 8.69
N LEU A 59 8.41 -3.46 7.38
CA LEU A 59 8.36 -4.63 6.50
C LEU A 59 9.72 -5.33 6.33
N GLY A 60 10.79 -4.82 6.96
CA GLY A 60 12.14 -5.41 6.86
C GLY A 60 12.80 -5.26 5.49
N CYS A 61 12.38 -4.29 4.68
CA CYS A 61 12.88 -4.08 3.32
C CYS A 61 14.11 -3.15 3.28
N GLN A 62 14.94 -3.27 2.25
CA GLN A 62 16.15 -2.46 2.06
C GLN A 62 15.92 -1.22 1.19
N ASN A 63 14.99 -1.31 0.23
CA ASN A 63 14.63 -0.21 -0.66
C ASN A 63 13.11 -0.09 -0.86
N THR A 64 12.69 1.00 -1.49
CA THR A 64 11.26 1.28 -1.73
C THR A 64 10.64 0.36 -2.78
N LEU A 65 11.44 -0.24 -3.67
CA LEU A 65 10.90 -1.18 -4.65
C LEU A 65 10.47 -2.50 -3.98
N GLU A 66 11.21 -2.96 -2.98
CA GLU A 66 10.86 -4.16 -2.20
C GLU A 66 9.52 -4.03 -1.46
N ILE A 67 9.20 -2.87 -0.87
CA ILE A 67 7.89 -2.70 -0.22
C ILE A 67 6.72 -2.83 -1.22
N ARG A 68 6.94 -2.46 -2.50
CA ARG A 68 5.97 -2.70 -3.57
C ARG A 68 5.83 -4.19 -3.86
N TYR A 69 6.93 -4.94 -3.92
CA TYR A 69 6.88 -6.39 -4.10
C TYR A 69 6.16 -7.08 -2.94
N VAL A 70 6.41 -6.68 -1.69
CA VAL A 70 5.66 -7.21 -0.53
C VAL A 70 4.16 -6.96 -0.70
N TYR A 71 3.77 -5.75 -1.12
CA TYR A 71 2.36 -5.43 -1.33
C TYR A 71 1.72 -6.34 -2.40
N LEU A 72 2.36 -6.42 -3.58
CA LEU A 72 1.85 -7.21 -4.70
C LEU A 72 1.79 -8.70 -4.36
N SER A 73 2.81 -9.25 -3.70
CA SER A 73 2.83 -10.67 -3.31
C SER A 73 1.71 -11.03 -2.33
N ARG A 74 1.47 -10.19 -1.30
CA ARG A 74 0.37 -10.42 -0.34
C ARG A 74 -1.00 -10.35 -1.04
N LEU A 75 -1.19 -9.36 -1.94
CA LEU A 75 -2.43 -9.21 -2.71
C LEU A 75 -2.68 -10.38 -3.67
N MET A 76 -1.63 -10.80 -4.40
CA MET A 76 -1.70 -11.95 -5.30
C MET A 76 -2.07 -13.24 -4.56
N GLY A 77 -1.61 -13.43 -3.33
CA GLY A 77 -2.02 -14.55 -2.49
C GLY A 77 -3.53 -14.60 -2.25
N VAL A 78 -4.16 -13.46 -1.96
CA VAL A 78 -5.62 -13.38 -1.77
C VAL A 78 -6.37 -13.63 -3.08
N ILE A 79 -5.92 -13.03 -4.18
CA ILE A 79 -6.54 -13.21 -5.50
C ILE A 79 -6.47 -14.69 -5.92
N ALA A 80 -5.30 -15.32 -5.79
CA ALA A 80 -5.11 -16.73 -6.12
C ALA A 80 -6.01 -17.64 -5.28
N LEU A 81 -6.10 -17.42 -3.96
CA LEU A 81 -7.00 -18.18 -3.09
C LEU A 81 -8.47 -18.01 -3.49
N ARG A 82 -8.90 -16.79 -3.84
CA ARG A 82 -10.28 -16.57 -4.30
C ARG A 82 -10.56 -17.30 -5.62
N MET A 83 -9.63 -17.28 -6.56
CA MET A 83 -9.78 -17.98 -7.84
C MET A 83 -9.87 -19.50 -7.67
N ILE A 84 -9.22 -20.09 -6.67
CA ILE A 84 -9.29 -21.54 -6.39
C ILE A 84 -10.65 -21.93 -5.79
N ASN A 85 -11.32 -21.03 -5.07
CA ASN A 85 -12.57 -21.30 -4.36
C ASN A 85 -13.83 -20.87 -5.14
N LEU A 86 -13.67 -20.43 -6.39
CA LEU A 86 -14.76 -20.09 -7.32
C LEU A 86 -14.98 -21.23 -8.32
#